data_AF-A0A258L734-F1
#
_entry.id   AF-A0A258L734-F1
#
_cell.length_a   1.000
_cell.length_b   1.000
_cell.length_c   1.000
_cell.angle_alpha   90.00
_cell.angle_beta   90.00
_cell.angle_gamma   90.00
#
_symmetry.space_group_name_H-M   'P 1'
#
loop_
_entity.id
_entity.type
_entity.pdbx_description
1 polymer ?
#
loop_
_entity_poly.entity_id
_entity_poly.type
_entity_poly.pdbx_seq_one_letter_code
_entity_poly.pdbx_strand_id
1 'polypeptide(L)'
;MEGVTFNNSPAWTTHIVTSEQITIKGLVVKNPWYGTNTDALDLESCKNILMEDCVFDTGDDGITIKSGRDEDGRKRGIPTENMIVNNCTVYHAHGGFVIGSEMSGGARNLYVGNCTFIGTDIGLRFKTTRGRGGIVENIYASNIVMKDIVAEAILFDMYYMAKDPVVLAGEKREPPVVETLPVTEATPQFQHFFFNNISCNGASKAIFIRGIPEMHVKDIQMSNVFIQAREGIDIQEATGVQLNNINIHAVNKNPLVYTLNSSDIMIKGMEFSNKSETFLQAHGTRTKNVTVTLKSNQKTKNDIGFGADAKTIEIK
;
A
#
# COMPACT_ATOMS: atom_id res chain seq x y z
N MET A 1 6.16 -2.62 26.52
CA MET A 1 4.83 -3.22 26.78
C MET A 1 4.91 -4.68 26.40
N GLU A 2 4.54 -5.61 27.29
CA GLU A 2 4.73 -7.05 27.04
C GLU A 2 3.57 -7.91 27.57
N GLY A 3 3.09 -8.85 26.75
CA GLY A 3 2.19 -9.94 27.15
C GLY A 3 0.76 -9.53 27.57
N VAL A 4 0.35 -8.30 27.31
CA VAL A 4 -0.97 -7.78 27.69
C VAL A 4 -2.00 -7.98 26.58
N THR A 5 -3.28 -8.05 26.96
CA THR A 5 -4.41 -8.09 26.03
C THR A 5 -5.34 -6.91 26.28
N PHE A 6 -5.66 -6.14 25.24
CA PHE A 6 -6.69 -5.10 25.27
C PHE A 6 -7.92 -5.53 24.45
N ASN A 7 -9.12 -5.22 24.95
CA ASN A 7 -10.37 -5.56 24.28
C ASN A 7 -11.40 -4.43 24.38
N ASN A 8 -12.33 -4.38 23.44
CA ASN A 8 -13.52 -3.51 23.46
C ASN A 8 -13.18 -2.03 23.67
N SER A 9 -12.18 -1.54 22.93
CA SER A 9 -11.79 -0.14 22.95
C SER A 9 -12.90 0.75 22.39
N PRO A 10 -13.12 1.96 22.97
CA PRO A 10 -14.06 2.93 22.42
C PRO A 10 -13.53 3.64 21.15
N ALA A 11 -12.23 3.57 20.88
CA ALA A 11 -11.54 4.19 19.74
C ALA A 11 -10.17 3.50 19.54
N TRP A 12 -9.14 4.23 19.09
CA TRP A 12 -7.76 3.73 18.99
C TRP A 12 -7.32 3.05 20.28
N THR A 13 -6.84 1.81 20.18
CA THR A 13 -6.69 0.94 21.35
C THR A 13 -5.36 1.19 22.06
N THR A 14 -4.27 1.12 21.31
CA THR A 14 -2.91 1.36 21.84
C THR A 14 -2.30 2.50 21.06
N HIS A 15 -2.30 3.71 21.62
CA HIS A 15 -1.74 4.90 20.96
C HIS A 15 -0.49 5.38 21.70
N ILE A 16 0.67 5.22 21.07
CA ILE A 16 1.95 5.68 21.60
C ILE A 16 2.38 6.89 20.77
N VAL A 17 2.62 8.02 21.45
CA VAL A 17 2.82 9.31 20.81
C VAL A 17 4.12 9.94 21.28
N THR A 18 4.89 10.52 20.35
CA THR A 18 6.11 11.31 20.62
C THR A 18 7.05 10.62 21.63
N SER A 19 7.36 9.35 21.37
CA SER A 19 8.09 8.48 22.30
C SER A 19 9.25 7.78 21.61
N GLU A 20 10.29 7.46 22.37
CA GLU A 20 11.50 6.81 21.86
C GLU A 20 11.84 5.53 22.65
N GLN A 21 12.59 4.62 22.04
CA GLN A 21 13.06 3.36 22.66
C GLN A 21 11.90 2.48 23.11
N ILE A 22 11.05 2.13 22.15
CA ILE A 22 9.81 1.41 22.40
C ILE A 22 10.03 -0.07 22.10
N THR A 23 9.67 -0.93 23.05
CA THR A 23 9.56 -2.37 22.82
C THR A 23 8.13 -2.82 23.08
N ILE A 24 7.51 -3.44 22.08
CA ILE A 24 6.17 -4.04 22.15
C ILE A 24 6.33 -5.52 21.82
N LYS A 25 5.98 -6.39 22.76
CA LYS A 25 6.14 -7.84 22.58
C LYS A 25 4.92 -8.61 23.05
N GLY A 26 4.41 -9.53 22.24
CA GLY A 26 3.28 -10.36 22.66
C GLY A 26 2.01 -9.56 22.96
N LEU A 27 1.87 -8.37 22.37
CA LEU A 27 0.66 -7.54 22.54
C LEU A 27 -0.49 -8.19 21.76
N VAL A 28 -1.63 -8.33 22.43
CA VAL A 28 -2.87 -8.78 21.79
C VAL A 28 -3.92 -7.68 21.86
N VAL A 29 -4.52 -7.34 20.72
CA VAL A 29 -5.69 -6.43 20.68
C VAL A 29 -6.85 -7.14 19.99
N LYS A 30 -8.02 -7.12 20.63
CA LYS A 30 -9.26 -7.67 20.09
C LYS A 30 -10.42 -6.71 20.23
N ASN A 31 -10.82 -6.09 19.13
CA ASN A 31 -12.04 -5.28 19.07
C ASN A 31 -13.07 -5.91 18.14
N PRO A 32 -14.36 -5.62 18.32
CA PRO A 32 -15.37 -6.02 17.36
C PRO A 32 -15.01 -5.49 15.95
N TRP A 33 -15.21 -6.30 14.92
CA TRP A 33 -14.93 -5.96 13.52
C TRP A 33 -15.69 -4.71 13.02
N TYR A 34 -16.82 -4.40 13.65
CA TYR A 34 -17.64 -3.21 13.35
C TYR A 34 -17.27 -1.99 14.22
N GLY A 35 -16.22 -2.10 15.06
CA GLY A 35 -15.77 -1.04 15.95
C GLY A 35 -15.19 0.14 15.16
N THR A 36 -15.91 1.26 15.13
CA THR A 36 -15.48 2.47 14.42
C THR A 36 -14.22 3.05 15.04
N ASN A 37 -13.19 3.32 14.21
CA ASN A 37 -11.91 3.88 14.65
C ASN A 37 -11.24 3.07 15.75
N THR A 38 -11.42 1.75 15.75
CA THR A 38 -10.74 0.87 16.69
C THR A 38 -9.44 0.37 16.08
N ASP A 39 -8.52 1.27 15.74
CA ASP A 39 -7.17 0.89 15.36
C ASP A 39 -6.55 0.06 16.51
N ALA A 40 -5.80 -0.99 16.19
CA ALA A 40 -5.22 -1.85 17.21
C ALA A 40 -3.97 -1.20 17.83
N LEU A 41 -3.06 -0.70 16.99
CA LEU A 41 -1.85 -0.01 17.41
C LEU A 41 -1.56 1.20 16.53
N ASP A 42 -1.42 2.35 17.16
CA ASP A 42 -1.01 3.61 16.56
C ASP A 42 0.35 4.05 17.13
N LEU A 43 1.36 4.08 16.26
CA LEU A 43 2.67 4.64 16.56
C LEU A 43 2.78 6.01 15.89
N GLU A 44 2.68 7.07 16.68
CA GLU A 44 2.64 8.44 16.19
C GLU A 44 3.87 9.24 16.61
N SER A 45 4.64 9.72 15.63
CA SER A 45 5.88 10.49 15.87
C SER A 45 6.84 9.76 16.82
N CYS A 46 7.01 8.45 16.63
CA CYS A 46 7.80 7.58 17.52
C CYS A 46 9.15 7.17 16.90
N LYS A 47 10.14 6.86 17.74
CA LYS A 47 11.50 6.54 17.28
C LYS A 47 12.11 5.31 17.95
N ASN A 48 12.86 4.52 17.18
CA ASN A 48 13.56 3.32 17.67
C ASN A 48 12.57 2.34 18.31
N ILE A 49 11.82 1.67 17.45
CA ILE A 49 10.73 0.78 17.83
C ILE A 49 11.10 -0.66 17.48
N LEU A 50 10.98 -1.55 18.44
CA LEU A 50 10.98 -2.99 18.25
C LEU A 50 9.60 -3.55 18.58
N MET A 51 8.99 -4.24 17.62
CA MET A 51 7.68 -4.83 17.75
C MET A 51 7.70 -6.28 17.32
N GLU A 52 7.38 -7.20 18.24
CA GLU A 52 7.51 -8.63 18.01
C GLU A 52 6.34 -9.44 18.56
N ASP A 53 6.01 -10.56 17.91
CA ASP A 53 5.10 -11.59 18.43
C ASP A 53 3.68 -11.07 18.76
N CYS A 54 3.21 -10.02 18.09
CA CYS A 54 1.91 -9.39 18.38
C CYS A 54 0.77 -9.98 17.54
N VAL A 55 -0.45 -9.90 18.07
CA VAL A 55 -1.68 -10.39 17.42
C VAL A 55 -2.78 -9.34 17.47
N PHE A 56 -3.35 -8.98 16.32
CA PHE A 56 -4.40 -7.97 16.22
C PHE A 56 -5.63 -8.49 15.50
N ASP A 57 -6.81 -8.12 15.99
CA ASP A 57 -8.11 -8.39 15.38
C ASP A 57 -9.03 -7.22 15.76
N THR A 58 -9.41 -6.38 14.80
CA THR A 58 -9.92 -5.04 15.11
C THR A 58 -10.83 -4.48 14.02
N GLY A 59 -11.57 -3.41 14.34
CA GLY A 59 -12.55 -2.81 13.43
C GLY A 59 -11.99 -1.72 12.51
N ASP A 60 -10.75 -1.28 12.73
CA ASP A 60 -10.05 -0.35 11.83
C ASP A 60 -8.63 -0.88 11.51
N ASP A 61 -7.60 -0.06 11.37
CA ASP A 61 -6.26 -0.49 10.97
C ASP A 61 -5.54 -1.34 12.07
N GLY A 62 -4.73 -2.32 11.64
CA GLY A 62 -3.99 -3.22 12.54
C GLY A 62 -2.72 -2.59 13.12
N ILE A 63 -1.65 -2.54 12.32
CA ILE A 63 -0.39 -1.88 12.69
C ILE A 63 -0.32 -0.54 11.96
N THR A 64 -0.50 0.56 12.68
CA THR A 64 -0.70 1.88 12.08
C THR A 64 0.40 2.87 12.44
N ILE A 65 1.03 3.44 11.42
CA ILE A 65 2.09 4.43 11.55
C ILE A 65 1.55 5.82 11.22
N LYS A 66 1.71 6.75 12.16
CA LYS A 66 1.29 8.15 12.06
C LYS A 66 2.42 9.09 12.48
N SER A 67 2.23 10.38 12.26
CA SER A 67 3.18 11.45 12.61
C SER A 67 2.48 12.81 12.59
N GLY A 68 1.28 12.91 13.16
CA GLY A 68 0.45 14.10 13.11
C GLY A 68 -0.22 14.39 11.77
N ARG A 69 -1.17 15.32 11.79
CA ARG A 69 -2.09 15.61 10.69
C ARG A 69 -1.97 17.06 10.22
N ASP A 70 -1.99 17.23 8.90
CA ASP A 70 -2.07 18.52 8.22
C ASP A 70 -1.06 19.54 8.76
N GLU A 71 -1.46 20.79 8.93
CA GLU A 71 -0.58 21.88 9.36
C GLU A 71 0.07 21.60 10.73
N ASP A 72 -0.67 21.01 11.67
CA ASP A 72 -0.16 20.70 13.01
C ASP A 72 0.92 19.62 12.95
N GLY A 73 0.74 18.59 12.13
CA GLY A 73 1.75 17.57 11.91
C GLY A 73 2.99 18.10 11.20
N ARG A 74 2.82 19.00 10.21
CA ARG A 74 3.94 19.68 9.53
C ARG A 74 4.72 20.58 10.48
N LYS A 75 4.02 21.38 11.30
CA LYS A 75 4.63 22.25 12.33
C LYS A 75 5.41 21.44 13.36
N ARG A 76 4.88 20.28 13.76
CA ARG A 76 5.58 19.37 14.67
C ARG A 76 6.82 18.80 14.01
N GLY A 77 6.73 18.34 12.77
CA GLY A 77 7.88 17.89 11.97
C GLY A 77 8.62 16.68 12.56
N ILE A 78 7.95 15.89 13.41
CA ILE A 78 8.54 14.69 14.03
C ILE A 78 7.99 13.46 13.31
N PRO A 79 8.82 12.74 12.54
CA PRO A 79 8.39 11.52 11.86
C PRO A 79 8.24 10.36 12.84
N THR A 80 7.57 9.29 12.40
CA THR A 80 7.82 7.96 12.99
C THR A 80 8.98 7.30 12.24
N GLU A 81 10.05 6.93 12.95
CA GLU A 81 11.28 6.46 12.31
C GLU A 81 12.02 5.34 13.06
N ASN A 82 12.79 4.54 12.31
CA ASN A 82 13.61 3.43 12.80
C ASN A 82 12.77 2.39 13.54
N MET A 83 12.04 1.57 12.78
CA MET A 83 11.16 0.54 13.33
C MET A 83 11.47 -0.83 12.73
N ILE A 84 11.40 -1.85 13.58
CA ILE A 84 11.36 -3.26 13.19
C ILE A 84 10.06 -3.86 13.71
N VAL A 85 9.23 -4.36 12.80
CA VAL A 85 8.08 -5.21 13.09
C VAL A 85 8.42 -6.62 12.63
N ASN A 86 8.29 -7.59 13.52
CA ASN A 86 8.64 -8.97 13.24
C ASN A 86 7.60 -9.94 13.81
N ASN A 87 7.31 -11.01 13.09
CA ASN A 87 6.49 -12.13 13.59
C ASN A 87 5.12 -11.71 14.16
N CYS A 88 4.41 -10.80 13.48
CA CYS A 88 3.08 -10.34 13.91
C CYS A 88 1.98 -10.93 13.03
N THR A 89 0.81 -11.19 13.62
CA THR A 89 -0.38 -11.65 12.90
C THR A 89 -1.50 -10.63 13.02
N VAL A 90 -2.10 -10.25 11.90
CA VAL A 90 -3.29 -9.39 11.85
C VAL A 90 -4.44 -10.19 11.23
N TYR A 91 -5.52 -10.33 11.96
CA TYR A 91 -6.78 -10.90 11.50
C TYR A 91 -7.63 -9.81 10.85
N HIS A 92 -8.93 -9.70 11.16
CA HIS A 92 -9.75 -8.64 10.60
C HIS A 92 -9.18 -7.27 10.97
N ALA A 93 -9.01 -6.40 9.98
CA ALA A 93 -8.60 -5.01 10.11
C ALA A 93 -8.77 -4.31 8.74
N HIS A 94 -8.88 -2.98 8.72
CA HIS A 94 -8.87 -2.20 7.47
C HIS A 94 -7.51 -2.25 6.75
N GLY A 95 -6.44 -2.63 7.45
CA GLY A 95 -5.11 -2.82 6.89
C GLY A 95 -4.23 -3.65 7.80
N GLY A 96 -3.43 -4.56 7.25
CA GLY A 96 -2.45 -5.35 8.01
C GLY A 96 -1.32 -4.48 8.56
N PHE A 97 -0.59 -3.83 7.65
CA PHE A 97 0.38 -2.79 7.99
C PHE A 97 0.04 -1.51 7.23
N VAL A 98 -0.05 -0.41 7.97
CA VAL A 98 -0.63 0.85 7.48
C VAL A 98 0.29 2.01 7.78
N ILE A 99 0.52 2.88 6.79
CA ILE A 99 1.08 4.21 7.01
C ILE A 99 0.03 5.26 6.61
N GLY A 100 -0.28 6.15 7.54
CA GLY A 100 -1.18 7.27 7.35
C GLY A 100 -2.59 7.07 7.94
N SER A 101 -3.55 7.97 7.67
CA SER A 101 -3.38 9.11 6.76
C SER A 101 -2.63 10.28 7.39
N GLU A 102 -2.53 10.31 8.72
CA GLU A 102 -1.86 11.33 9.52
C GLU A 102 -0.35 11.15 9.44
N MET A 103 0.26 11.40 8.28
CA MET A 103 1.70 11.21 8.01
C MET A 103 2.46 12.52 7.78
N SER A 104 1.93 13.65 8.30
CA SER A 104 2.40 14.99 7.96
C SER A 104 3.82 15.32 8.48
N GLY A 105 4.22 14.74 9.62
CA GLY A 105 5.60 14.77 10.12
C GLY A 105 6.55 13.79 9.41
N GLY A 106 6.03 12.87 8.60
CA GLY A 106 6.76 11.86 7.83
C GLY A 106 6.86 10.48 8.50
N ALA A 107 7.31 9.50 7.74
CA ALA A 107 7.61 8.16 8.24
C ALA A 107 8.80 7.57 7.49
N ARG A 108 9.81 7.04 8.19
CA ARG A 108 11.01 6.54 7.50
C ARG A 108 11.78 5.43 8.19
N ASN A 109 12.51 4.65 7.40
CA ASN A 109 13.37 3.56 7.87
C ASN A 109 12.56 2.54 8.68
N LEU A 110 11.53 1.98 8.06
CA LEU A 110 10.62 1.02 8.68
C LEU A 110 10.78 -0.34 8.01
N TYR A 111 11.05 -1.37 8.80
CA TYR A 111 11.11 -2.76 8.34
C TYR A 111 9.95 -3.55 8.94
N VAL A 112 9.20 -4.24 8.08
CA VAL A 112 8.10 -5.14 8.46
C VAL A 112 8.40 -6.52 7.89
N GLY A 113 8.58 -7.52 8.76
CA GLY A 113 9.01 -8.84 8.35
C GLY A 113 8.27 -9.99 9.01
N ASN A 114 8.19 -11.12 8.30
CA ASN A 114 7.66 -12.37 8.83
C ASN A 114 6.23 -12.22 9.40
N CYS A 115 5.41 -11.39 8.77
CA CYS A 115 4.05 -11.09 9.24
C CYS A 115 3.00 -11.82 8.42
N THR A 116 1.87 -12.10 9.06
CA THR A 116 0.73 -12.79 8.45
C THR A 116 -0.53 -11.93 8.54
N PHE A 117 -1.19 -11.66 7.42
CA PHE A 117 -2.44 -10.88 7.35
C PHE A 117 -3.58 -11.75 6.83
N ILE A 118 -4.65 -11.92 7.61
CA ILE A 118 -5.74 -12.86 7.30
C ILE A 118 -7.08 -12.15 7.42
N GLY A 119 -7.79 -12.00 6.31
CA GLY A 119 -9.11 -11.36 6.31
C GLY A 119 -9.08 -9.86 6.53
N THR A 120 -7.92 -9.20 6.40
CA THR A 120 -7.84 -7.74 6.37
C THR A 120 -8.47 -7.20 5.07
N ASP A 121 -8.96 -5.98 5.10
CA ASP A 121 -9.46 -5.35 3.89
C ASP A 121 -8.34 -5.11 2.89
N ILE A 122 -7.20 -4.60 3.38
CA ILE A 122 -5.99 -4.36 2.60
C ILE A 122 -4.81 -5.03 3.30
N GLY A 123 -3.85 -5.57 2.54
CA GLY A 123 -2.63 -6.14 3.10
C GLY A 123 -1.65 -5.07 3.58
N LEU A 124 -0.86 -4.52 2.65
CA LEU A 124 0.02 -3.38 2.88
C LEU A 124 -0.66 -2.09 2.37
N ARG A 125 -0.87 -1.11 3.26
CA ARG A 125 -1.69 0.07 2.99
C ARG A 125 -0.92 1.37 3.23
N PHE A 126 -0.73 2.16 2.19
CA PHE A 126 -0.09 3.47 2.26
C PHE A 126 -1.05 4.54 1.78
N LYS A 127 -1.53 5.39 2.69
CA LYS A 127 -2.62 6.34 2.43
C LYS A 127 -2.23 7.76 2.79
N THR A 128 -2.48 8.70 1.88
CA THR A 128 -2.30 10.13 2.12
C THR A 128 -3.22 10.95 1.20
N THR A 129 -3.26 12.26 1.40
CA THR A 129 -4.02 13.19 0.56
C THR A 129 -3.37 14.58 0.59
N ARG A 130 -3.69 15.40 -0.40
CA ARG A 130 -3.27 16.81 -0.42
C ARG A 130 -3.71 17.51 0.86
N GLY A 131 -2.86 18.38 1.39
CA GLY A 131 -3.08 18.98 2.71
C GLY A 131 -2.24 18.30 3.80
N ARG A 132 -1.87 17.02 3.64
CA ARG A 132 -1.00 16.33 4.61
C ARG A 132 0.44 16.85 4.56
N GLY A 133 1.02 16.95 3.38
CA GLY A 133 2.47 17.13 3.26
C GLY A 133 3.22 15.88 3.74
N GLY A 134 4.44 16.08 4.26
CA GLY A 134 5.25 14.99 4.80
C GLY A 134 5.82 14.06 3.73
N ILE A 135 6.77 13.23 4.14
CA ILE A 135 7.46 12.26 3.28
C ILE A 135 7.40 10.89 3.96
N VAL A 136 6.97 9.88 3.21
CA VAL A 136 7.13 8.47 3.59
C VAL A 136 8.21 7.87 2.70
N GLU A 137 9.28 7.38 3.32
CA GLU A 137 10.43 6.83 2.58
C GLU A 137 11.20 5.73 3.30
N ASN A 138 11.92 4.91 2.54
CA ASN A 138 12.74 3.81 3.05
C ASN A 138 11.88 2.81 3.86
N ILE A 139 10.86 2.28 3.19
CA ILE A 139 9.95 1.29 3.76
C ILE A 139 10.28 -0.07 3.18
N TYR A 140 10.52 -1.04 4.06
CA TYR A 140 10.93 -2.38 3.72
C TYR A 140 9.87 -3.37 4.21
N ALA A 141 9.45 -4.28 3.35
CA ALA A 141 8.56 -5.38 3.73
C ALA A 141 9.13 -6.71 3.21
N SER A 142 9.27 -7.71 4.07
CA SER A 142 9.78 -9.02 3.64
C SER A 142 9.08 -10.21 4.30
N ASN A 143 8.90 -11.30 3.56
CA ASN A 143 8.30 -12.53 4.07
C ASN A 143 6.89 -12.26 4.64
N ILE A 144 6.03 -11.65 3.82
CA ILE A 144 4.65 -11.34 4.19
C ILE A 144 3.73 -12.39 3.58
N VAL A 145 2.90 -13.02 4.41
CA VAL A 145 1.88 -13.98 3.97
C VAL A 145 0.50 -13.37 4.17
N MET A 146 -0.29 -13.35 3.11
CA MET A 146 -1.64 -12.80 3.12
C MET A 146 -2.65 -13.85 2.67
N LYS A 147 -3.83 -13.83 3.30
CA LYS A 147 -4.93 -14.73 2.94
C LYS A 147 -6.27 -14.02 3.06
N ASP A 148 -7.15 -14.26 2.08
CA ASP A 148 -8.53 -13.78 2.08
C ASP A 148 -8.64 -12.25 2.22
N ILE A 149 -7.75 -11.51 1.54
CA ILE A 149 -7.77 -10.04 1.54
C ILE A 149 -9.00 -9.54 0.78
N VAL A 150 -9.75 -8.61 1.37
CA VAL A 150 -11.06 -8.22 0.80
C VAL A 150 -10.91 -7.34 -0.44
N ALA A 151 -9.98 -6.37 -0.40
CA ALA A 151 -9.73 -5.37 -1.43
C ALA A 151 -8.33 -5.56 -2.06
N GLU A 152 -7.40 -4.61 -1.88
CA GLU A 152 -6.05 -4.66 -2.45
C GLU A 152 -5.05 -5.42 -1.58
N ALA A 153 -4.24 -6.31 -2.16
CA ALA A 153 -3.12 -6.89 -1.41
C ALA A 153 -2.06 -5.83 -1.06
N ILE A 154 -1.76 -4.93 -2.00
CA ILE A 154 -0.84 -3.81 -1.80
C ILE A 154 -1.45 -2.54 -2.39
N LEU A 155 -1.59 -1.50 -1.55
CA LEU A 155 -2.20 -0.22 -1.91
C LEU A 155 -1.27 0.96 -1.61
N PHE A 156 -1.09 1.82 -2.61
CA PHE A 156 -0.62 3.19 -2.45
C PHE A 156 -1.68 4.14 -2.99
N ASP A 157 -2.20 5.02 -2.14
CA ASP A 157 -3.24 5.98 -2.55
C ASP A 157 -2.99 7.38 -1.97
N MET A 158 -2.76 8.34 -2.88
CA MET A 158 -2.61 9.76 -2.56
C MET A 158 -3.93 10.55 -2.70
N TYR A 159 -5.06 9.89 -2.91
CA TYR A 159 -6.42 10.47 -2.92
C TYR A 159 -7.27 9.97 -1.74
N TYR A 160 -6.68 9.73 -0.57
CA TYR A 160 -7.42 9.27 0.59
C TYR A 160 -8.53 10.24 1.02
N MET A 161 -9.70 9.71 1.39
CA MET A 161 -10.91 10.49 1.73
C MET A 161 -11.54 10.13 3.09
N ALA A 162 -10.80 9.51 4.02
CA ALA A 162 -11.34 9.12 5.34
C ALA A 162 -12.61 8.26 5.27
N LYS A 163 -12.63 7.29 4.35
CA LYS A 163 -13.68 6.29 4.19
C LYS A 163 -13.10 4.88 4.28
N ASP A 164 -13.94 3.93 4.71
CA ASP A 164 -13.60 2.50 4.79
C ASP A 164 -13.14 1.99 3.42
N PRO A 165 -12.12 1.13 3.34
CA PRO A 165 -11.60 0.67 2.05
C PRO A 165 -12.62 -0.16 1.26
N VAL A 166 -13.44 -0.95 1.94
CA VAL A 166 -14.51 -1.75 1.32
C VAL A 166 -15.77 -0.90 1.17
N VAL A 167 -16.27 -0.80 -0.06
CA VAL A 167 -17.51 -0.08 -0.37
C VAL A 167 -18.70 -0.93 0.05
N LEU A 168 -19.57 -0.39 0.89
CA LEU A 168 -20.78 -1.10 1.32
C LEU A 168 -21.79 -1.22 0.18
N ALA A 169 -22.62 -2.27 0.20
CA ALA A 169 -23.64 -2.49 -0.81
C ALA A 169 -24.59 -1.28 -0.92
N GLY A 170 -24.67 -0.68 -2.12
CA GLY A 170 -25.49 0.50 -2.38
C GLY A 170 -24.80 1.84 -2.12
N GLU A 171 -23.60 1.86 -1.52
CA GLU A 171 -22.81 3.08 -1.40
C GLU A 171 -22.27 3.50 -2.78
N LYS A 172 -22.48 4.77 -3.14
CA LYS A 172 -21.86 5.38 -4.32
C LYS A 172 -20.71 6.28 -3.89
N ARG A 173 -19.53 6.03 -4.43
CA ARG A 173 -18.36 6.89 -4.25
C ARG A 173 -18.00 7.48 -5.60
N GLU A 174 -18.08 8.80 -5.69
CA GLU A 174 -17.57 9.50 -6.86
C GLU A 174 -16.04 9.37 -6.90
N PRO A 175 -15.45 9.12 -8.07
CA PRO A 175 -14.01 9.15 -8.22
C PRO A 175 -13.47 10.55 -7.90
N PRO A 176 -12.24 10.65 -7.35
CA PRO A 176 -11.64 11.95 -7.10
C PRO A 176 -11.48 12.73 -8.42
N VAL A 177 -11.63 14.05 -8.35
CA VAL A 177 -11.33 14.93 -9.48
C VAL A 177 -9.83 14.92 -9.74
N VAL A 178 -9.44 14.58 -10.97
CA VAL A 178 -8.03 14.61 -11.38
C VAL A 178 -7.69 16.02 -11.83
N GLU A 179 -6.92 16.71 -11.00
CA GLU A 179 -6.38 18.04 -11.29
C GLU A 179 -4.90 18.11 -10.86
N THR A 180 -4.13 18.95 -11.56
CA THR A 180 -2.74 19.25 -11.20
C THR A 180 -2.72 20.53 -10.37
N LEU A 181 -2.17 20.47 -9.17
CA LEU A 181 -2.00 21.66 -8.31
C LEU A 181 -0.52 22.04 -8.18
N PRO A 182 -0.21 23.28 -7.75
CA PRO A 182 1.15 23.65 -7.39
C PRO A 182 1.71 22.77 -6.27
N VAL A 183 2.98 22.37 -6.39
CA VAL A 183 3.69 21.68 -5.31
C VAL A 183 3.92 22.66 -4.16
N THR A 184 3.51 22.26 -2.95
CA THR A 184 3.68 23.03 -1.70
C THR A 184 4.19 22.11 -0.60
N GLU A 185 4.49 22.66 0.59
CA GLU A 185 4.77 21.83 1.78
C GLU A 185 3.63 20.87 2.16
N ALA A 186 2.40 21.15 1.70
CA ALA A 186 1.22 20.33 1.93
C ALA A 186 1.02 19.22 0.87
N THR A 187 1.92 19.15 -0.13
CA THR A 187 1.95 18.08 -1.14
C THR A 187 2.65 16.85 -0.54
N PRO A 188 1.95 15.73 -0.31
CA PRO A 188 2.55 14.55 0.29
C PRO A 188 3.47 13.82 -0.70
N GLN A 189 4.41 13.04 -0.17
CA GLN A 189 5.38 12.30 -0.99
C GLN A 189 5.52 10.85 -0.50
N PHE A 190 5.45 9.91 -1.43
CA PHE A 190 5.77 8.50 -1.25
C PHE A 190 6.95 8.13 -2.16
N GLN A 191 8.06 7.70 -1.57
CA GLN A 191 9.25 7.27 -2.32
C GLN A 191 10.00 6.13 -1.63
N HIS A 192 10.82 5.38 -2.37
CA HIS A 192 11.73 4.37 -1.81
C HIS A 192 11.03 3.26 -0.99
N PHE A 193 10.29 2.39 -1.68
CA PHE A 193 9.65 1.21 -1.08
C PHE A 193 10.30 -0.07 -1.62
N PHE A 194 10.68 -0.98 -0.74
CA PHE A 194 11.45 -2.19 -1.09
C PHE A 194 10.79 -3.44 -0.50
N PHE A 195 10.06 -4.17 -1.33
CA PHE A 195 9.31 -5.35 -0.91
C PHE A 195 9.91 -6.62 -1.48
N ASN A 196 10.01 -7.67 -0.66
CA ASN A 196 10.56 -8.95 -1.09
C ASN A 196 9.79 -10.12 -0.50
N ASN A 197 9.59 -11.19 -1.28
CA ASN A 197 8.99 -12.43 -0.80
C ASN A 197 7.61 -12.20 -0.15
N ILE A 198 6.64 -11.79 -0.98
CA ILE A 198 5.25 -11.58 -0.56
C ILE A 198 4.37 -12.63 -1.25
N SER A 199 3.54 -13.31 -0.48
CA SER A 199 2.56 -14.26 -0.99
C SER A 199 1.15 -13.87 -0.54
N CYS A 200 0.21 -13.75 -1.47
CA CYS A 200 -1.19 -13.47 -1.17
C CYS A 200 -2.12 -14.49 -1.84
N ASN A 201 -2.86 -15.24 -1.03
CA ASN A 201 -3.90 -16.15 -1.52
C ASN A 201 -5.28 -15.51 -1.34
N GLY A 202 -5.77 -14.87 -2.39
CA GLY A 202 -7.07 -14.19 -2.41
C GLY A 202 -6.95 -12.70 -2.11
N ALA A 203 -7.21 -11.89 -3.13
CA ALA A 203 -7.45 -10.45 -3.05
C ALA A 203 -8.44 -10.03 -4.13
N SER A 204 -9.10 -8.88 -3.98
CA SER A 204 -9.84 -8.28 -5.10
C SER A 204 -8.88 -7.77 -6.17
N LYS A 205 -7.84 -7.01 -5.79
CA LYS A 205 -6.83 -6.47 -6.71
C LYS A 205 -5.43 -6.76 -6.19
N ALA A 206 -4.51 -7.13 -7.08
CA ALA A 206 -3.16 -7.49 -6.68
C ALA A 206 -2.36 -6.28 -6.17
N ILE A 207 -2.18 -5.27 -7.02
CA ILE A 207 -1.39 -4.08 -6.69
C ILE A 207 -2.11 -2.85 -7.23
N PHE A 208 -2.31 -1.85 -6.38
CA PHE A 208 -2.82 -0.54 -6.79
C PHE A 208 -1.86 0.57 -6.33
N ILE A 209 -1.40 1.37 -7.29
CA ILE A 209 -0.54 2.52 -7.05
C ILE A 209 -1.19 3.73 -7.69
N ARG A 210 -1.52 4.74 -6.89
CA ARG A 210 -2.10 5.99 -7.37
C ARG A 210 -1.45 7.20 -6.71
N GLY A 211 -0.60 7.88 -7.48
CA GLY A 211 -0.06 9.19 -7.14
C GLY A 211 -0.99 10.35 -7.52
N ILE A 212 -0.47 11.56 -7.41
CA ILE A 212 -1.14 12.79 -7.88
C ILE A 212 -0.34 13.40 -9.05
N PRO A 213 -0.99 14.11 -10.00
CA PRO A 213 -0.34 14.61 -11.21
C PRO A 213 0.94 15.44 -11.00
N GLU A 214 1.02 16.22 -9.93
CA GLU A 214 2.20 17.02 -9.56
C GLU A 214 3.23 16.27 -8.70
N MET A 215 2.90 15.09 -8.18
CA MET A 215 3.77 14.31 -7.31
C MET A 215 3.49 12.81 -7.45
N HIS A 216 4.29 12.17 -8.29
CA HIS A 216 4.21 10.74 -8.50
C HIS A 216 4.59 9.95 -7.23
N VAL A 217 4.05 8.73 -7.11
CA VAL A 217 4.65 7.71 -6.22
C VAL A 217 5.95 7.23 -6.88
N LYS A 218 7.06 7.23 -6.13
CA LYS A 218 8.40 7.01 -6.70
C LYS A 218 9.10 5.78 -6.15
N ASP A 219 9.94 5.19 -6.98
CA ASP A 219 10.98 4.23 -6.58
C ASP A 219 10.44 3.07 -5.75
N ILE A 220 9.50 2.33 -6.35
CA ILE A 220 8.96 1.10 -5.78
C ILE A 220 9.71 -0.08 -6.39
N GLN A 221 10.30 -0.90 -5.53
CA GLN A 221 10.96 -2.14 -5.92
C GLN A 221 10.27 -3.31 -5.23
N MET A 222 9.80 -4.28 -6.01
CA MET A 222 9.23 -5.51 -5.49
C MET A 222 9.89 -6.71 -6.12
N SER A 223 10.30 -7.71 -5.33
CA SER A 223 10.91 -8.94 -5.82
C SER A 223 10.26 -10.18 -5.23
N ASN A 224 10.07 -11.23 -6.03
CA ASN A 224 9.50 -12.51 -5.56
C ASN A 224 8.11 -12.33 -4.95
N VAL A 225 7.15 -11.86 -5.75
CA VAL A 225 5.77 -11.63 -5.31
C VAL A 225 4.83 -12.60 -6.01
N PHE A 226 4.03 -13.33 -5.24
CA PHE A 226 3.03 -14.27 -5.73
C PHE A 226 1.65 -13.84 -5.22
N ILE A 227 0.73 -13.46 -6.10
CA ILE A 227 -0.60 -12.99 -5.70
C ILE A 227 -1.68 -13.69 -6.54
N GLN A 228 -2.61 -14.35 -5.87
CA GLN A 228 -3.89 -14.76 -6.45
C GLN A 228 -4.94 -13.71 -6.16
N ALA A 229 -5.47 -13.08 -7.20
CA ALA A 229 -6.44 -11.99 -7.09
C ALA A 229 -7.52 -12.06 -8.16
N ARG A 230 -8.58 -11.23 -8.05
CA ARG A 230 -9.54 -11.07 -9.15
C ARG A 230 -8.92 -10.20 -10.25
N GLU A 231 -8.38 -9.05 -9.88
CA GLU A 231 -7.77 -8.04 -10.75
C GLU A 231 -6.24 -7.99 -10.61
N GLY A 232 -5.56 -7.52 -11.66
CA GLY A 232 -4.10 -7.43 -11.71
C GLY A 232 -3.51 -6.15 -11.10
N ILE A 233 -2.58 -5.56 -11.83
CA ILE A 233 -1.78 -4.40 -11.43
C ILE A 233 -2.34 -3.13 -12.05
N ASP A 234 -2.43 -2.07 -11.26
CA ASP A 234 -2.91 -0.75 -11.67
C ASP A 234 -1.96 0.33 -11.14
N ILE A 235 -1.29 1.04 -12.04
CA ILE A 235 -0.24 2.02 -11.76
C ILE A 235 -0.60 3.37 -12.38
N GLN A 236 -0.84 4.37 -11.57
CA GLN A 236 -1.26 5.70 -12.02
C GLN A 236 -0.41 6.77 -11.34
N GLU A 237 0.10 7.72 -12.13
CA GLU A 237 0.97 8.80 -11.62
C GLU A 237 2.13 8.24 -10.78
N ALA A 238 2.89 7.30 -11.34
CA ALA A 238 4.04 6.69 -10.67
C ALA A 238 5.29 6.74 -11.56
N THR A 239 6.46 6.78 -10.93
CA THR A 239 7.76 6.72 -11.63
C THR A 239 8.71 5.75 -10.95
N GLY A 240 9.44 4.96 -11.73
CA GLY A 240 10.49 4.08 -11.20
C GLY A 240 9.93 2.86 -10.48
N VAL A 241 8.89 2.22 -11.03
CA VAL A 241 8.32 0.99 -10.46
C VAL A 241 9.01 -0.23 -11.09
N GLN A 242 9.75 -0.99 -10.28
CA GLN A 242 10.48 -2.17 -10.68
C GLN A 242 9.93 -3.41 -9.98
N LEU A 243 9.29 -4.29 -10.73
CA LEU A 243 8.71 -5.53 -10.21
C LEU A 243 9.45 -6.72 -10.83
N ASN A 244 10.16 -7.51 -10.03
CA ASN A 244 11.00 -8.62 -10.50
C ASN A 244 10.49 -9.97 -9.97
N ASN A 245 10.35 -10.96 -10.84
CA ASN A 245 9.80 -12.28 -10.51
C ASN A 245 8.41 -12.16 -9.84
N ILE A 246 7.45 -11.65 -10.60
CA ILE A 246 6.08 -11.41 -10.15
C ILE A 246 5.16 -12.44 -10.79
N ASN A 247 4.42 -13.18 -9.98
CA ASN A 247 3.39 -14.10 -10.47
C ASN A 247 2.03 -13.60 -9.98
N ILE A 248 1.15 -13.29 -10.93
CA ILE A 248 -0.22 -12.85 -10.65
C ILE A 248 -1.19 -13.82 -11.30
N HIS A 249 -1.87 -14.59 -10.45
CA HIS A 249 -2.99 -15.42 -10.83
C HIS A 249 -4.28 -14.61 -10.74
N ALA A 250 -4.54 -13.79 -11.76
CA ALA A 250 -5.76 -13.00 -11.88
C ALA A 250 -6.89 -13.82 -12.52
N VAL A 251 -8.06 -13.85 -11.89
CA VAL A 251 -9.22 -14.63 -12.36
C VAL A 251 -10.08 -13.86 -13.36
N ASN A 252 -10.21 -12.54 -13.24
CA ASN A 252 -11.05 -11.71 -14.13
C ASN A 252 -10.66 -10.23 -14.03
N LYS A 253 -10.13 -9.65 -15.12
CA LYS A 253 -10.39 -8.28 -15.63
C LYS A 253 -9.31 -7.91 -16.65
N ASN A 254 -9.74 -7.14 -17.64
CA ASN A 254 -8.91 -6.54 -18.68
C ASN A 254 -8.79 -5.05 -18.37
N PRO A 255 -7.58 -4.47 -18.31
CA PRO A 255 -6.27 -5.09 -18.52
C PRO A 255 -5.73 -5.84 -17.28
N LEU A 256 -4.74 -6.72 -17.47
CA LEU A 256 -3.98 -7.32 -16.37
C LEU A 256 -2.95 -6.35 -15.76
N VAL A 257 -2.37 -5.50 -16.59
CA VAL A 257 -1.49 -4.39 -16.20
C VAL A 257 -2.05 -3.12 -16.80
N TYR A 258 -2.42 -2.17 -15.95
CA TYR A 258 -2.80 -0.83 -16.35
C TYR A 258 -1.74 0.17 -15.93
N THR A 259 -1.36 1.07 -16.84
CA THR A 259 -0.50 2.21 -16.53
C THR A 259 -1.10 3.51 -17.07
N LEU A 260 -1.20 4.53 -16.22
CA LEU A 260 -1.68 5.87 -16.58
C LEU A 260 -0.71 6.96 -16.13
N ASN A 261 -0.34 7.86 -17.03
CA ASN A 261 0.61 8.96 -16.79
C ASN A 261 1.87 8.55 -16.00
N SER A 262 2.39 7.35 -16.25
CA SER A 262 3.44 6.73 -15.42
C SER A 262 4.69 6.45 -16.24
N SER A 263 5.87 6.63 -15.65
CA SER A 263 7.14 6.46 -16.36
C SER A 263 8.09 5.46 -15.72
N ASP A 264 8.97 4.88 -16.52
CA ASP A 264 10.08 4.04 -16.03
C ASP A 264 9.57 2.83 -15.25
N ILE A 265 8.62 2.12 -15.86
CA ILE A 265 7.95 0.95 -15.29
C ILE A 265 8.59 -0.31 -15.88
N MET A 266 9.10 -1.18 -15.01
CA MET A 266 9.77 -2.41 -15.39
C MET A 266 9.16 -3.60 -14.65
N ILE A 267 8.52 -4.51 -15.36
CA ILE A 267 7.98 -5.75 -14.82
C ILE A 267 8.72 -6.92 -15.46
N LYS A 268 9.46 -7.71 -14.69
CA LYS A 268 10.28 -8.82 -15.19
C LYS A 268 9.84 -10.15 -14.64
N GLY A 269 9.83 -11.17 -15.50
CA GLY A 269 9.45 -12.52 -15.13
C GLY A 269 8.00 -12.59 -14.69
N MET A 270 7.10 -11.92 -15.42
CA MET A 270 5.67 -11.98 -15.14
C MET A 270 5.07 -13.32 -15.60
N GLU A 271 4.26 -13.93 -14.75
CA GLU A 271 3.48 -15.11 -15.05
C GLU A 271 2.00 -14.86 -14.70
N PHE A 272 1.10 -15.39 -15.53
CA PHE A 272 -0.34 -15.22 -15.37
C PHE A 272 -1.10 -16.43 -15.96
N SER A 273 -2.25 -16.77 -15.38
CA SER A 273 -2.96 -18.03 -15.68
C SER A 273 -4.13 -17.90 -16.66
N ASN A 274 -4.58 -16.69 -17.01
CA ASN A 274 -5.76 -16.47 -17.86
C ASN A 274 -5.43 -15.77 -19.18
N LYS A 275 -6.14 -16.13 -20.25
CA LYS A 275 -6.18 -15.35 -21.49
C LYS A 275 -6.97 -14.07 -21.24
N SER A 276 -6.34 -13.05 -20.65
CA SER A 276 -6.90 -11.70 -20.64
C SER A 276 -7.13 -11.25 -22.08
N GLU A 277 -8.27 -10.62 -22.39
CA GLU A 277 -8.47 -10.02 -23.71
C GLU A 277 -7.47 -8.89 -23.93
N THR A 278 -7.09 -8.14 -22.90
CA THR A 278 -6.02 -7.14 -22.94
C THR A 278 -5.07 -7.41 -21.78
N PHE A 279 -3.79 -7.65 -22.09
CA PHE A 279 -2.74 -7.86 -21.12
C PHE A 279 -2.25 -6.54 -20.55
N LEU A 280 -1.71 -5.65 -21.39
CA LEU A 280 -1.22 -4.34 -21.01
C LEU A 280 -2.09 -3.25 -21.61
N GLN A 281 -2.50 -2.29 -20.79
CA GLN A 281 -3.06 -1.03 -21.25
C GLN A 281 -2.22 0.12 -20.72
N ALA A 282 -1.69 0.95 -21.62
CA ALA A 282 -0.78 2.03 -21.30
C ALA A 282 -1.24 3.35 -21.93
N HIS A 283 -1.74 4.26 -21.10
CA HIS A 283 -2.39 5.51 -21.51
C HIS A 283 -1.78 6.74 -20.82
N GLY A 284 -2.05 7.93 -21.35
CA GLY A 284 -1.69 9.21 -20.73
C GLY A 284 -0.43 9.85 -21.32
N THR A 285 -0.42 11.18 -21.40
CA THR A 285 0.63 11.96 -22.09
C THR A 285 1.99 11.91 -21.40
N ARG A 286 2.05 11.46 -20.14
CA ARG A 286 3.30 11.24 -19.39
C ARG A 286 3.75 9.79 -19.36
N THR A 287 3.02 8.88 -20.02
CA THR A 287 3.37 7.45 -20.01
C THR A 287 4.48 7.14 -21.00
N LYS A 288 5.62 6.65 -20.48
CA LYS A 288 6.82 6.31 -21.27
C LYS A 288 7.71 5.31 -20.54
N ASN A 289 8.59 4.63 -21.25
CA ASN A 289 9.56 3.67 -20.72
C ASN A 289 8.88 2.55 -19.90
N VAL A 290 7.91 1.86 -20.51
CA VAL A 290 7.20 0.73 -19.88
C VAL A 290 7.68 -0.57 -20.52
N THR A 291 8.31 -1.43 -19.73
CA THR A 291 8.77 -2.75 -20.21
C THR A 291 8.17 -3.86 -19.36
N VAL A 292 7.51 -4.82 -20.01
CA VAL A 292 7.00 -6.04 -19.36
C VAL A 292 7.66 -7.27 -19.99
N THR A 293 8.41 -8.03 -19.21
CA THR A 293 9.05 -9.29 -19.65
C THR A 293 8.31 -10.48 -19.05
N LEU A 294 7.78 -11.35 -19.89
CA LEU A 294 7.03 -12.55 -19.50
C LEU A 294 7.99 -13.72 -19.20
N LYS A 295 7.58 -14.66 -18.35
CA LYS A 295 8.33 -15.92 -18.13
C LYS A 295 8.21 -16.90 -19.29
N SER A 296 7.15 -16.81 -20.08
CA SER A 296 6.88 -17.72 -21.19
C SER A 296 6.37 -16.96 -22.41
N ASN A 297 6.57 -17.53 -23.60
CA ASN A 297 6.18 -16.93 -24.89
C ASN A 297 4.66 -17.00 -25.14
N GLN A 298 3.87 -16.46 -24.21
CA GLN A 298 2.42 -16.35 -24.34
C GLN A 298 2.06 -15.17 -25.24
N LYS A 299 1.12 -15.38 -26.17
CA LYS A 299 0.56 -14.29 -26.97
C LYS A 299 -0.25 -13.36 -26.08
N THR A 300 0.04 -12.08 -26.14
CA THR A 300 -0.67 -11.02 -25.41
C THR A 300 -1.27 -10.02 -26.40
N LYS A 301 -2.37 -9.38 -26.00
CA LYS A 301 -2.95 -8.23 -26.72
C LYS A 301 -2.77 -7.00 -25.85
N ASN A 302 -2.38 -5.89 -26.46
CA ASN A 302 -2.09 -4.65 -25.73
C ASN A 302 -2.91 -3.50 -26.29
N ASP A 303 -3.24 -2.55 -25.44
CA ASP A 303 -3.89 -1.28 -25.79
C ASP A 303 -2.97 -0.13 -25.40
N ILE A 304 -2.22 0.38 -26.37
CA ILE A 304 -1.33 1.53 -26.19
C ILE A 304 -2.00 2.71 -26.88
N GLY A 305 -2.45 3.70 -26.10
CA GLY A 305 -3.36 4.73 -26.58
C GLY A 305 -3.32 6.03 -25.78
N PHE A 306 -4.14 7.00 -26.20
CA PHE A 306 -4.36 8.29 -25.51
C PHE A 306 -3.10 8.99 -24.97
N GLY A 307 -2.18 9.35 -25.86
CA GLY A 307 -1.04 10.22 -25.55
C GLY A 307 0.22 9.51 -25.02
N ALA A 308 0.18 8.20 -24.76
CA ALA A 308 1.37 7.46 -24.34
C ALA A 308 2.44 7.39 -25.44
N ASP A 309 3.73 7.41 -25.07
CA ASP A 309 4.83 7.26 -26.02
C ASP A 309 5.03 5.78 -26.40
N ALA A 310 4.27 5.36 -27.41
CA ALA A 310 4.26 3.98 -27.91
C ALA A 310 5.63 3.43 -28.31
N LYS A 311 6.62 4.27 -28.62
CA LYS A 311 7.98 3.81 -29.00
C LYS A 311 8.79 3.26 -27.84
N THR A 312 8.37 3.57 -26.61
CA THR A 312 9.07 3.21 -25.37
C THR A 312 8.31 2.17 -24.54
N ILE A 313 7.27 1.57 -25.13
CA ILE A 313 6.41 0.58 -24.49
C ILE A 313 6.63 -0.77 -25.16
N GLU A 314 7.16 -1.72 -24.39
CA GLU A 314 7.62 -3.01 -24.91
C GLU A 314 7.12 -4.16 -24.05
N ILE A 315 6.75 -5.26 -24.72
CA ILE A 315 6.52 -6.55 -24.08
C ILE A 315 7.49 -7.56 -24.68
N LYS A 316 8.22 -8.26 -23.82
CA LYS A 316 9.29 -9.20 -24.17
C LYS A 316 9.00 -10.59 -23.65
#